data_AF-A0A5K0W4U5-F1
#
_entry.id   AF-A0A5K0W4U5-F1
#
_cell.length_a   1.000
_cell.length_b   1.000
_cell.length_c   1.000
_cell.angle_alpha   90.00
_cell.angle_beta   90.00
_cell.angle_gamma   90.00
#
_symmetry.space_group_name_H-M   'P 1'
#
loop_
_entity.id
_entity.type
_entity.pdbx_description
1 polymer ?
#
loop_
_entity_poly.entity_id
_entity_poly.type
_entity_poly.pdbx_seq_one_letter_code
_entity_poly.pdbx_strand_id
1 'polypeptide(L)' 'MTELIEGETTAPEPTIKRTRKDGTVEKRVNPIYQAWRKSDRLLRGWITGTLPEEVMGTIIGLQTSKEA' A
#
# COMPACT_ATOMS: atom_id res chain seq x y z
N MET A 1 -21.72 6.04 -3.19
CA MET A 1 -20.90 5.87 -4.40
C MET A 1 -19.77 4.94 -4.01
N THR A 2 -19.91 3.65 -4.31
CA THR A 2 -18.93 2.62 -3.98
C THR A 2 -17.84 2.66 -5.04
N GLU A 3 -16.84 3.52 -4.83
CA GLU A 3 -15.60 3.44 -5.61
C GLU A 3 -14.90 2.14 -5.20
N LEU A 4 -14.92 1.15 -6.09
CA LEU A 4 -14.16 -0.08 -5.93
C LEU A 4 -12.67 0.28 -5.97
N ILE A 5 -11.88 -0.25 -5.04
CA ILE A 5 -10.43 -0.05 -5.03
C ILE A 5 -9.84 -0.95 -6.11
N GLU A 6 -9.56 -0.41 -7.30
CA GLU A 6 -9.12 -1.19 -8.47
C GLU A 6 -7.68 -1.73 -8.37
N GLY A 7 -7.00 -1.61 -7.21
CA GLY A 7 -5.65 -2.14 -7.01
C GLY A 7 -4.55 -1.46 -7.86
N GLU A 8 -4.92 -0.58 -8.80
CA GLU A 8 -4.01 0.16 -9.69
C GLU A 8 -3.31 1.36 -9.02
N THR A 9 -3.56 1.60 -7.72
CA THR A 9 -2.92 2.71 -7.00
C THR A 9 -1.43 2.41 -6.79
N THR A 10 -0.59 3.04 -7.62
CA THR A 10 0.86 2.94 -7.52
C THR A 10 1.38 3.51 -6.20
N ALA A 11 2.40 2.85 -5.64
CA ALA A 11 3.02 3.29 -4.40
C ALA A 11 3.72 4.65 -4.61
N PRO A 12 3.45 5.67 -3.76
CA PRO A 12 4.19 6.91 -3.79
C PRO A 12 5.69 6.69 -3.49
N GLU A 13 6.55 7.60 -3.95
CA GLU A 13 7.98 7.52 -3.64
C GLU A 13 8.24 7.46 -2.12
N PRO A 14 9.07 6.53 -1.61
CA PRO A 14 9.30 6.37 -0.17
C PRO A 14 9.95 7.59 0.49
N THR A 15 10.63 8.40 -0.29
CA THR A 15 11.37 9.56 0.19
C THR A 15 11.19 10.77 -0.69
N ILE A 16 11.13 11.93 -0.06
CA ILE A 16 11.07 13.24 -0.72
C ILE A 16 12.29 14.07 -0.36
N LYS A 17 12.68 14.97 -1.27
CA LYS A 17 13.68 15.99 -0.99
C LYS A 17 12.97 17.19 -0.38
N ARG A 18 13.47 17.68 0.76
CA ARG A 18 13.01 18.92 1.39
C ARG A 18 14.16 19.90 1.40
N THR A 19 13.93 21.09 0.86
CA THR A 19 14.90 22.18 0.95
C THR A 19 14.64 22.96 2.24
N ARG A 20 15.67 23.10 3.07
CA ARG A 20 15.64 23.93 4.28
C ARG A 20 15.83 25.41 3.93
N LYS A 21 15.55 26.29 4.89
CA LYS A 21 15.67 27.76 4.72
C LYS A 21 17.11 28.22 4.43
N ASP A 22 18.10 27.40 4.78
CA ASP A 22 19.53 27.59 4.54
C ASP A 22 19.99 27.08 3.15
N GLY A 23 19.06 26.58 2.32
CA GLY A 23 19.38 26.01 1.01
C GLY A 23 19.81 24.54 1.04
N THR A 24 19.98 23.94 2.23
CA THR A 24 20.36 22.54 2.36
C THR A 24 19.22 21.62 1.92
N VAL A 25 19.50 20.68 1.01
CA VAL A 25 18.53 19.66 0.57
C VAL A 25 18.68 18.41 1.42
N GLU A 26 17.67 18.08 2.20
CA GLU A 26 17.61 16.87 3.01
C GLU A 26 16.66 15.84 2.40
N LYS A 27 17.04 14.57 2.45
CA LYS A 27 16.16 13.45 2.12
C LYS A 27 15.34 13.09 3.36
N ARG A 28 14.02 13.06 3.25
CA ARG A 28 13.11 12.65 4.34
C ARG A 28 12.11 11.64 3.85
N VAL A 29 11.55 10.88 4.79
CA VAL A 29 10.47 9.93 4.49
C VAL A 29 9.26 10.68 3.98
N ASN A 30 8.65 10.17 2.91
CA ASN A 30 7.44 10.73 2.35
C ASN A 30 6.24 10.42 3.27
N PRO A 31 5.58 11.43 3.87
CA PRO A 31 4.41 11.18 4.71
C PRO A 31 3.25 10.55 3.92
N ILE A 32 3.14 10.83 2.62
CA ILE A 32 2.13 10.23 1.73
C ILE A 32 2.39 8.74 1.56
N TYR A 33 3.66 8.34 1.36
CA TYR A 33 4.04 6.93 1.32
C TYR A 33 3.71 6.22 2.65
N GLN A 34 3.95 6.86 3.79
CA GLN A 34 3.59 6.24 5.08
C GLN A 34 2.08 6.01 5.22
N ALA A 35 1.26 6.98 4.82
CA ALA A 35 -0.20 6.86 4.86
C ALA A 35 -0.69 5.74 3.91
N TRP A 36 -0.14 5.69 2.69
CA TRP A 36 -0.41 4.62 1.74
C TRP A 36 -0.01 3.25 2.31
N ARG A 37 1.20 3.12 2.86
CA ARG A 37 1.71 1.86 3.43
C ARG A 37 0.88 1.33 4.59
N LYS A 38 0.35 2.23 5.44
CA LYS A 38 -0.55 1.86 6.54
C LYS A 38 -1.87 1.30 6.00
N SER A 39 -2.45 1.96 5.00
CA SER A 39 -3.70 1.53 4.37
C SER A 39 -3.54 0.20 3.63
N ASP A 40 -2.45 0.02 2.88
CA ASP A 40 -2.07 -1.23 2.20
C ASP A 40 -1.96 -2.41 3.19
N ARG A 41 -1.29 -2.19 4.33
CA ARG A 41 -1.14 -3.22 5.36
C ARG A 41 -2.46 -3.57 6.06
N LEU A 42 -3.31 -2.58 6.32
CA LEU A 42 -4.63 -2.80 6.90
C LEU A 42 -5.52 -3.61 5.95
N LEU A 43 -5.56 -3.22 4.66
CA LEU A 43 -6.32 -3.94 3.65
C LEU A 43 -5.83 -5.38 3.52
N ARG A 44 -4.51 -5.59 3.47
CA ARG A 44 -3.91 -6.94 3.44
C ARG A 44 -4.29 -7.75 4.67
N GLY A 45 -4.13 -7.19 5.86
CA GLY A 45 -4.48 -7.86 7.12
C GLY A 45 -5.97 -8.19 7.22
N TRP A 46 -6.84 -7.30 6.72
CA TRP A 46 -8.27 -7.51 6.65
C TRP A 46 -8.63 -8.63 5.67
N ILE A 47 -8.06 -8.63 4.47
CA ILE A 47 -8.23 -9.72 3.50
C ILE A 47 -7.79 -11.04 4.15
N THR A 48 -6.53 -11.15 4.61
CA THR A 48 -6.02 -12.40 5.19
C THR A 48 -6.73 -12.82 6.47
N GLY A 49 -7.27 -11.89 7.25
CA GLY A 49 -7.96 -12.17 8.51
C GLY A 49 -9.44 -12.53 8.35
N THR A 50 -10.05 -12.23 7.19
CA THR A 50 -11.46 -12.57 6.90
C THR A 50 -11.60 -13.84 6.07
N LEU A 51 -10.50 -14.33 5.50
CA LEU A 51 -10.49 -15.54 4.68
C LEU A 51 -10.37 -16.80 5.55
N PRO A 52 -11.24 -17.80 5.35
CA PRO A 52 -11.06 -19.10 5.98
C PRO A 52 -9.79 -19.78 5.43
N GLU A 53 -9.12 -20.56 6.27
CA GLU A 53 -7.86 -21.24 5.93
C GLU A 53 -7.98 -22.09 4.66
N GLU A 54 -9.16 -22.67 4.43
CA GLU A 54 -9.54 -23.44 3.24
C GLU A 54 -9.40 -22.65 1.93
N VAL A 55 -9.67 -21.35 1.96
CA VAL A 55 -9.58 -20.46 0.80
C VAL A 55 -8.17 -19.85 0.69
N MET A 56 -7.44 -19.74 1.82
CA MET A 56 -6.08 -19.20 1.85
C MET A 56 -5.15 -19.93 0.87
N GLY A 57 -5.28 -21.26 0.76
CA GLY A 57 -4.52 -22.07 -0.20
C GLY A 57 -4.77 -21.74 -1.68
N THR A 58 -5.94 -21.21 -2.02
CA THR A 58 -6.32 -20.81 -3.39
C THR A 58 -5.74 -19.45 -3.78
N ILE A 59 -5.57 -18.56 -2.82
CA ILE A 59 -5.11 -17.18 -3.02
C ILE A 59 -3.59 -17.06 -2.86
N ILE A 60 -2.97 -17.99 -2.11
CA ILE A 60 -1.52 -18.10 -2.03
C ILE A 60 -0.98 -18.45 -3.42
N GLY A 61 -0.36 -17.48 -4.08
CA GLY A 61 0.21 -17.61 -5.41
C GLY A 61 -0.38 -16.62 -6.42
N LEU A 62 -1.57 -16.08 -6.16
CA LEU A 62 -2.17 -15.03 -6.97
C LEU A 62 -1.38 -13.74 -6.75
N GLN A 63 -0.88 -13.16 -7.85
CA GLN A 63 -0.13 -11.91 -7.82
C GLN A 63 -1.07 -10.72 -7.66
N THR A 64 -2.32 -10.86 -8.10
CA THR A 64 -3.33 -9.79 -8.02
C THR A 64 -4.72 -10.37 -7.76
N SER A 65 -5.62 -9.55 -7.20
CA SER A 65 -7.03 -9.91 -6.99
C SER A 65 -7.81 -10.17 -8.28
N LYS A 66 -7.25 -9.87 -9.45
CA LYS A 66 -7.84 -10.17 -10.76
C LYS A 66 -7.72 -11.65 -11.14
N GLU A 67 -6.83 -12.38 -10.49
CA GLU A 67 -6.54 -13.80 -10.79
C GLU A 67 -7.41 -14.77 -9.95
N ALA A 68 -8.24 -14.24 -9.05
CA ALA A 68 -9.17 -14.98 -8.20
C ALA A 68 -10.56 -15.10 -8.82
#